data_AF-A0A553H377-F1
#
_entry.id   AF-A0A553H377-F1
#
_cell.length_a   1.000
_cell.length_b   1.000
_cell.length_c   1.000
_cell.angle_alpha   90.00
_cell.angle_beta   90.00
_cell.angle_gamma   90.00
#
_symmetry.space_group_name_H-M   'P 1'
#
loop_
_entity.id
_entity.type
_entity.pdbx_description
1 polymer ?
#
loop_
_entity_poly.entity_id
_entity_poly.type
_entity_poly.pdbx_seq_one_letter_code
_entity_poly.pdbx_strand_id
1 'polypeptide(L)'
;MDVHAGERPVTEALVFGTFQATRTAAAHALDWLDTAAGAGRFDSDRLAIDGLAITRVCSLINDDLTDAAQALVPHILKGRTALNWAASDLFATLLALSGVIRGEDAIGDDAANYLVLLRDVNAERQGRQDALLNQALDGTAGAFDSSQPVALEQALPLRFDRLDALKGVLCFIEQWSAFGARAWPTDSLHFARLLEGAAVATLRGYELPFGMRLLRAVRYLDKGHSAGLAAGFEFLRLSQGEDGGFGDYDAVIARMAAQTPSQDADLPLRLPVTLQALWTMAELERPAFHLLGRAFGSTGLLREGGRPGC
;
A
#
# COMPACT_ATOMS: atom_id res chain seq x y z
N MET A 1 17.83 -52.60 -5.83
CA MET A 1 17.95 -51.80 -4.59
C MET A 1 17.76 -50.36 -5.02
N ASP A 2 16.50 -49.93 -5.13
CA ASP A 2 16.14 -48.55 -5.44
C ASP A 2 15.62 -47.92 -4.15
N VAL A 3 16.45 -47.07 -3.56
CA VAL A 3 16.10 -46.24 -2.42
C VAL A 3 16.00 -44.81 -2.96
N HIS A 4 14.91 -44.52 -3.68
CA HIS A 4 14.48 -43.14 -3.86
C HIS A 4 13.71 -42.73 -2.60
N ALA A 5 14.45 -42.18 -1.65
CA ALA A 5 13.88 -41.48 -0.50
C ALA A 5 13.04 -40.31 -1.02
N GLY A 6 11.72 -40.46 -0.93
CA GLY A 6 10.79 -39.38 -1.13
C GLY A 6 10.91 -38.38 0.02
N GLU A 7 11.72 -37.34 -0.18
CA GLU A 7 11.58 -36.09 0.54
C GLU A 7 10.24 -35.48 0.12
N ARG A 8 9.20 -35.71 0.93
CA ARG A 8 7.99 -34.88 0.86
C ARG A 8 8.44 -33.45 1.21
N PRO A 9 8.06 -32.42 0.44
CA PRO A 9 8.36 -31.05 0.80
C PRO A 9 7.60 -30.73 2.10
N VAL A 10 8.33 -30.83 3.21
CA VAL A 10 7.97 -30.12 4.43
C VAL A 10 8.23 -28.64 4.13
N THR A 11 7.38 -27.75 4.64
CA THR A 11 7.56 -26.27 4.70
C THR A 11 7.07 -25.39 3.53
N GLU A 12 5.79 -25.50 3.14
CA GLU A 12 5.06 -24.30 2.67
C GLU A 12 3.94 -23.89 3.63
N ALA A 13 3.24 -24.86 4.23
CA ALA A 13 2.11 -24.58 5.12
C ALA A 13 2.48 -24.03 6.53
N LEU A 14 3.77 -23.83 6.83
CA LEU A 14 4.25 -23.51 8.19
C LEU A 14 4.81 -22.09 8.35
N VAL A 15 5.12 -21.38 7.26
CA VAL A 15 5.74 -20.03 7.35
C VAL A 15 4.71 -18.91 7.18
N PHE A 16 3.67 -19.14 6.38
CA PHE A 16 2.53 -18.24 6.27
C PHE A 16 1.31 -18.99 6.80
N GLY A 17 1.06 -18.79 8.10
CA GLY A 17 -0.15 -19.30 8.76
C GLY A 17 -1.41 -18.75 8.08
N THR A 18 -2.57 -19.14 8.61
CA THR A 18 -3.83 -18.42 8.39
C THR A 18 -3.57 -16.91 8.32
N PHE A 19 -4.22 -16.18 7.39
CA PHE A 19 -4.15 -14.72 7.13
C PHE A 19 -4.50 -13.85 8.35
N GLN A 20 -4.04 -14.25 9.51
CA GLN A 20 -4.47 -13.89 10.85
C GLN A 20 -3.52 -12.84 11.40
N ALA A 21 -2.23 -12.93 11.10
CA ALA A 21 -1.26 -11.92 11.54
C ALA A 21 -1.61 -10.56 10.92
N THR A 22 -1.86 -10.49 9.61
CA THR A 22 -2.24 -9.23 8.95
C THR A 22 -3.63 -8.77 9.38
N ARG A 23 -4.61 -9.68 9.58
CA ARG A 23 -5.94 -9.30 10.08
C ARG A 23 -5.91 -8.72 11.49
N THR A 24 -5.11 -9.31 12.39
CA THR A 24 -4.89 -8.77 13.74
C THR A 24 -4.18 -7.42 13.68
N ALA A 25 -3.15 -7.28 12.84
CA ALA A 25 -2.46 -6.01 12.67
C ALA A 25 -3.40 -4.89 12.15
N ALA A 26 -4.29 -5.22 11.20
CA ALA A 26 -5.31 -4.29 10.70
C ALA A 26 -6.32 -3.87 11.77
N ALA A 27 -6.72 -4.78 12.67
CA ALA A 27 -7.61 -4.46 13.79
C ALA A 27 -6.94 -3.47 14.76
N HIS A 28 -5.71 -3.75 15.20
CA HIS A 28 -4.98 -2.83 16.08
C HIS A 28 -4.74 -1.46 15.42
N ALA A 29 -4.43 -1.43 14.12
CA ALA A 29 -4.28 -0.17 13.39
C ALA A 29 -5.60 0.62 13.31
N LEU A 30 -6.75 -0.06 13.29
CA LEU A 30 -8.06 0.62 13.32
C LEU A 30 -8.34 1.21 14.71
N ASP A 31 -8.06 0.48 15.78
CA ASP A 31 -8.19 0.96 17.17
C ASP A 31 -7.29 2.17 17.44
N TRP A 32 -6.07 2.15 16.89
CA TRP A 32 -5.14 3.26 16.89
C TRP A 32 -5.73 4.52 16.25
N LEU A 33 -6.33 4.38 15.06
CA LEU A 33 -6.94 5.49 14.34
C LEU A 33 -8.17 6.04 15.07
N ASP A 34 -9.00 5.19 15.68
CA ASP A 34 -10.15 5.63 16.47
C ASP A 34 -9.70 6.43 17.70
N THR A 35 -8.66 5.97 18.38
CA THR A 35 -8.03 6.73 19.48
C THR A 35 -7.52 8.10 18.99
N ALA A 36 -6.83 8.14 17.85
CA ALA A 36 -6.35 9.39 17.27
C ALA A 36 -7.50 10.33 16.83
N ALA A 37 -8.59 9.78 16.29
CA ALA A 37 -9.76 10.54 15.88
C ALA A 37 -10.53 11.10 17.08
N GLY A 38 -10.71 10.30 18.14
CA GLY A 38 -11.32 10.74 19.40
C GLY A 38 -10.53 11.87 20.06
N ALA A 39 -9.20 11.87 19.92
CA ALA A 39 -8.32 12.94 20.36
C ALA A 39 -8.28 14.15 19.42
N GLY A 40 -8.99 14.12 18.28
CA GLY A 40 -9.06 15.24 17.32
C GLY A 40 -7.77 15.48 16.54
N ARG A 41 -6.90 14.46 16.40
CA ARG A 41 -5.57 14.59 15.78
C ARG A 41 -5.58 14.69 14.25
N PHE A 42 -6.74 14.46 13.61
CA PHE A 42 -6.95 14.68 12.18
C PHE A 42 -7.35 16.14 11.93
N ASP A 43 -6.44 17.06 12.18
CA ASP A 43 -6.67 18.51 12.12
C ASP A 43 -6.47 19.13 10.72
N SER A 44 -5.85 18.39 9.80
CA SER A 44 -5.61 18.79 8.41
C SER A 44 -6.19 17.80 7.41
N ASP A 45 -6.50 18.29 6.20
CA ASP A 45 -7.05 17.47 5.12
C ASP A 45 -6.13 16.31 4.75
N ARG A 46 -4.81 16.55 4.74
CA ARG A 46 -3.82 15.50 4.49
C ARG A 46 -3.94 14.35 5.48
N LEU A 47 -3.96 14.66 6.78
CA LEU A 47 -4.07 13.62 7.81
C LEU A 47 -5.42 12.91 7.74
N ALA A 48 -6.51 13.64 7.47
CA ALA A 48 -7.82 13.04 7.30
C ALA A 48 -7.85 12.05 6.11
N ILE A 49 -7.27 12.43 4.96
CA ILE A 49 -7.15 11.56 3.78
C ILE A 49 -6.32 10.31 4.09
N ASP A 50 -5.17 10.48 4.74
CA ASP A 50 -4.29 9.36 5.12
C ASP A 50 -4.98 8.40 6.11
N GLY A 51 -5.71 8.94 7.09
CA GLY A 51 -6.51 8.17 8.02
C GLY A 51 -7.63 7.37 7.32
N LEU A 52 -8.39 8.02 6.42
CA LEU A 52 -9.42 7.37 5.61
C LEU A 52 -8.84 6.25 4.73
N ALA A 53 -7.66 6.46 4.15
CA ALA A 53 -6.98 5.47 3.33
C ALA A 53 -6.64 4.21 4.14
N ILE A 54 -6.12 4.36 5.36
CA ILE A 54 -5.80 3.22 6.24
C ILE A 54 -7.07 2.53 6.71
N THR A 55 -8.10 3.28 7.13
CA THR A 55 -9.42 2.73 7.47
C THR A 55 -9.96 1.85 6.35
N ARG A 56 -9.83 2.31 5.09
CA ARG A 56 -10.21 1.52 3.92
C ARG A 56 -9.36 0.26 3.78
N VAL A 57 -8.03 0.36 3.88
CA VAL A 57 -7.13 -0.80 3.82
C VAL A 57 -7.49 -1.85 4.88
N CYS A 58 -7.76 -1.44 6.12
CA CYS A 58 -8.17 -2.35 7.20
C CYS A 58 -9.44 -3.14 6.84
N SER A 59 -10.48 -2.48 6.31
CA SER A 59 -11.70 -3.17 5.85
C SER A 59 -11.45 -4.13 4.69
N LEU A 60 -10.53 -3.82 3.77
CA LEU A 60 -10.19 -4.68 2.63
C LEU A 60 -9.40 -5.93 3.04
N ILE A 61 -8.57 -5.80 4.07
CA ILE A 61 -7.78 -6.89 4.69
C ILE A 61 -8.68 -7.78 5.53
N ASN A 62 -9.59 -7.20 6.31
CA ASN A 62 -10.42 -7.92 7.25
C ASN A 62 -11.88 -7.49 7.10
N ASP A 63 -12.67 -8.30 6.39
CA ASP A 63 -14.09 -8.01 6.12
C ASP A 63 -14.89 -7.80 7.42
N ASP A 64 -14.51 -8.46 8.53
CA ASP A 64 -15.13 -8.32 9.85
C ASP A 64 -14.96 -6.90 10.44
N LEU A 65 -14.03 -6.10 9.92
CA LEU A 65 -13.81 -4.71 10.34
C LEU A 65 -14.61 -3.69 9.54
N THR A 66 -15.41 -4.11 8.54
CA THR A 66 -16.10 -3.17 7.64
C THR A 66 -16.99 -2.18 8.40
N ASP A 67 -17.80 -2.66 9.35
CA ASP A 67 -18.71 -1.80 10.11
C ASP A 67 -17.95 -0.85 11.04
N ALA A 68 -16.90 -1.33 11.70
CA ALA A 68 -16.04 -0.51 12.58
C ALA A 68 -15.29 0.56 11.77
N ALA A 69 -14.78 0.20 10.61
CA ALA A 69 -14.12 1.13 9.69
C ALA A 69 -15.10 2.21 9.21
N GLN A 70 -16.34 1.84 8.87
CA GLN A 70 -17.37 2.80 8.45
C GLN A 70 -17.78 3.74 9.60
N ALA A 71 -17.86 3.23 10.84
CA ALA A 71 -18.17 4.04 12.02
C ALA A 71 -17.10 5.08 12.35
N LEU A 72 -15.84 4.82 11.97
CA LEU A 72 -14.71 5.73 12.18
C LEU A 72 -14.68 6.92 11.19
N VAL A 73 -15.25 6.76 9.99
CA VAL A 73 -15.22 7.79 8.93
C VAL A 73 -15.77 9.15 9.41
N PRO A 74 -16.94 9.24 10.06
CA PRO A 74 -17.44 10.51 10.62
C PRO A 74 -16.54 11.13 11.70
N HIS A 75 -15.81 10.32 12.47
CA HIS A 75 -14.88 10.84 13.48
C HIS A 75 -13.67 11.50 12.83
N ILE A 76 -13.09 10.90 11.78
CA ILE A 76 -11.98 11.47 11.01
C ILE A 76 -12.42 12.75 10.29
N LEU A 77 -13.63 12.74 9.70
CA LEU A 77 -14.17 13.85 8.92
C LEU A 77 -14.79 14.97 9.78
N LYS A 78 -14.79 14.86 11.10
CA LYS A 78 -15.52 15.74 12.03
C LYS A 78 -15.47 17.23 11.63
N GLY A 79 -16.63 17.77 11.28
CA GLY A 79 -16.81 19.18 10.92
C GLY A 79 -16.44 19.55 9.48
N ARG A 80 -16.16 18.58 8.60
CA ARG A 80 -15.78 18.80 7.20
C ARG A 80 -16.92 18.41 6.26
N THR A 81 -17.07 19.17 5.19
CA THR A 81 -18.02 18.89 4.10
C THR A 81 -17.32 18.73 2.74
N ALA A 82 -16.04 19.05 2.67
CA ALA A 82 -15.16 18.86 1.52
C ALA A 82 -13.73 18.65 2.01
N LEU A 83 -12.87 18.06 1.17
CA LEU A 83 -11.45 17.88 1.44
C LEU A 83 -10.61 18.40 0.27
N ASN A 84 -9.46 18.99 0.56
CA ASN A 84 -8.43 19.14 -0.45
C ASN A 84 -7.78 17.78 -0.74
N TRP A 85 -8.39 16.97 -1.62
CA TRP A 85 -7.92 15.63 -1.99
C TRP A 85 -6.49 15.58 -2.55
N ALA A 86 -5.97 16.71 -3.05
CA ALA A 86 -4.60 16.84 -3.51
C ALA A 86 -3.57 17.08 -2.38
N ALA A 87 -4.03 17.18 -1.11
CA ALA A 87 -3.17 17.42 0.04
C ALA A 87 -2.34 16.18 0.46
N SER A 88 -2.73 14.98 0.00
CA SER A 88 -1.97 13.75 0.22
C SER A 88 -1.42 13.17 -1.09
N ASP A 89 -0.64 12.09 -0.98
CA ASP A 89 -0.16 11.34 -2.14
C ASP A 89 -1.32 10.66 -2.88
N LEU A 90 -1.15 10.52 -4.19
CA LEU A 90 -2.19 10.00 -5.06
C LEU A 90 -2.73 8.63 -4.63
N PHE A 91 -1.88 7.75 -4.09
CA PHE A 91 -2.30 6.41 -3.73
C PHE A 91 -3.20 6.43 -2.48
N ALA A 92 -2.78 7.15 -1.43
CA ALA A 92 -3.59 7.36 -0.24
C ALA A 92 -4.93 8.03 -0.60
N THR A 93 -4.90 9.07 -1.44
CA THR A 93 -6.10 9.75 -1.93
C THR A 93 -7.05 8.80 -2.65
N LEU A 94 -6.58 7.98 -3.60
CA LEU A 94 -7.44 7.03 -4.33
C LEU A 94 -8.04 5.96 -3.41
N LEU A 95 -7.28 5.47 -2.43
CA LEU A 95 -7.80 4.54 -1.42
C LEU A 95 -8.88 5.21 -0.56
N ALA A 96 -8.66 6.43 -0.06
CA ALA A 96 -9.64 7.17 0.70
C ALA A 96 -10.93 7.38 -0.10
N LEU A 97 -10.81 7.83 -1.35
CA LEU A 97 -11.94 8.01 -2.28
C LEU A 97 -12.74 6.70 -2.45
N SER A 98 -12.06 5.55 -2.59
CA SER A 98 -12.73 4.24 -2.70
C SER A 98 -13.56 3.85 -1.47
N GLY A 99 -13.26 4.43 -0.31
CA GLY A 99 -14.00 4.20 0.92
C GLY A 99 -15.21 5.13 1.08
N VAL A 100 -15.13 6.37 0.57
CA VAL A 100 -16.15 7.40 0.84
C VAL A 100 -17.07 7.73 -0.33
N ILE A 101 -16.71 7.40 -1.58
CA ILE A 101 -17.47 7.79 -2.79
C ILE A 101 -18.93 7.28 -2.77
N ARG A 102 -19.22 6.24 -2.00
CA ARG A 102 -20.57 5.65 -1.88
C ARG A 102 -21.41 6.30 -0.79
N GLY A 103 -20.85 7.23 -0.01
CA GLY A 103 -21.60 8.01 0.96
C GLY A 103 -22.67 8.86 0.28
N GLU A 104 -23.84 8.98 0.91
CA GLU A 104 -24.90 9.90 0.48
C GLU A 104 -24.70 11.32 1.02
N ASP A 105 -23.52 11.62 1.58
CA ASP A 105 -23.19 12.90 2.18
C ASP A 105 -22.40 13.81 1.23
N ALA A 106 -22.15 15.04 1.69
CA ALA A 106 -21.41 16.05 0.92
C ALA A 106 -19.97 15.61 0.58
N ILE A 107 -19.37 14.75 1.42
CA ILE A 107 -18.02 14.25 1.21
C ILE A 107 -18.01 13.22 0.07
N GLY A 108 -19.03 12.35 -0.01
CA GLY A 108 -19.22 11.44 -1.15
C GLY A 108 -19.35 12.18 -2.47
N ASP A 109 -20.15 13.25 -2.51
CA ASP A 109 -20.31 14.08 -3.71
C ASP A 109 -19.01 14.83 -4.07
N ASP A 110 -18.28 15.39 -3.10
CA ASP A 110 -16.97 16.02 -3.30
C ASP A 110 -15.92 15.04 -3.84
N ALA A 111 -15.88 13.82 -3.29
CA ALA A 111 -15.02 12.73 -3.75
C ALA A 111 -15.32 12.33 -5.21
N ALA A 112 -16.60 12.23 -5.58
CA ALA A 112 -17.01 11.92 -6.95
C ALA A 112 -16.56 13.01 -7.93
N ASN A 113 -16.73 14.29 -7.57
CA ASN A 113 -16.27 15.42 -8.38
C ASN A 113 -14.75 15.41 -8.58
N TYR A 114 -13.99 15.09 -7.52
CA TYR A 114 -12.54 15.01 -7.63
C TYR A 114 -12.06 13.87 -8.53
N LEU A 115 -12.76 12.72 -8.54
CA LEU A 115 -12.44 11.62 -9.47
C LEU A 115 -12.69 12.00 -10.94
N VAL A 116 -13.74 12.78 -11.22
CA VAL A 116 -13.98 13.33 -12.57
C VAL A 116 -12.83 14.25 -12.98
N LEU A 117 -12.40 15.15 -12.10
CA LEU A 117 -11.24 16.01 -12.34
C LEU A 117 -9.97 15.19 -12.62
N LEU A 118 -9.70 14.16 -11.83
CA LEU A 118 -8.54 13.29 -12.04
C LEU A 118 -8.58 12.59 -13.41
N ARG A 119 -9.76 12.18 -13.87
CA ARG A 119 -9.93 11.58 -15.20
C ARG A 119 -9.56 12.56 -16.31
N ASP A 120 -10.06 13.78 -16.22
CA ASP A 120 -9.82 14.82 -17.22
C ASP A 120 -8.33 15.17 -17.30
N VAL A 121 -7.67 15.30 -16.14
CA VAL A 121 -6.22 15.55 -16.07
C VAL A 121 -5.40 14.35 -16.57
N ASN A 122 -5.85 13.12 -16.32
CA ASN A 122 -5.14 11.92 -16.77
C ASN A 122 -5.19 11.73 -18.29
N ALA A 123 -6.30 12.10 -18.94
CA ALA A 123 -6.45 12.01 -20.40
C ALA A 123 -5.38 12.80 -21.17
N GLU A 124 -4.81 13.83 -20.54
CA GLU A 124 -3.79 14.70 -21.13
C GLU A 124 -2.34 14.25 -20.86
N ARG A 125 -2.14 13.21 -20.03
CA ARG A 125 -0.81 12.82 -19.54
C ARG A 125 -0.41 11.41 -19.95
N GLN A 126 0.90 11.25 -20.17
CA GLN A 126 1.58 9.96 -20.18
C GLN A 126 2.63 10.00 -19.07
N GLY A 127 2.48 9.17 -18.05
CA GLY A 127 3.20 9.33 -16.80
C GLY A 127 3.34 8.06 -15.96
N ARG A 128 4.11 8.22 -14.88
CA ARG A 128 4.44 7.15 -13.94
C ARG A 128 3.26 6.64 -13.12
N GLN A 129 2.17 7.40 -13.09
CA GLN A 129 0.98 7.13 -12.28
C GLN A 129 -0.18 6.56 -13.11
N ASP A 130 -0.02 6.44 -14.42
CA ASP A 130 -1.09 6.02 -15.33
C ASP A 130 -1.60 4.63 -14.99
N ALA A 131 -0.71 3.69 -14.63
CA ALA A 131 -1.11 2.35 -14.22
C ALA A 131 -2.02 2.38 -12.97
N LEU A 132 -1.70 3.24 -12.00
CA LEU A 132 -2.51 3.40 -10.80
C LEU A 132 -3.86 4.08 -11.12
N LEU A 133 -3.83 5.16 -11.92
CA LEU A 133 -5.02 5.90 -12.31
C LEU A 133 -5.97 5.06 -13.18
N ASN A 134 -5.45 4.33 -14.17
CA ASN A 134 -6.26 3.44 -15.01
C ASN A 134 -6.90 2.31 -14.20
N GLN A 135 -6.16 1.76 -13.24
CA GLN A 135 -6.70 0.73 -12.35
C GLN A 135 -7.78 1.32 -11.43
N ALA A 136 -7.57 2.52 -10.90
CA ALA A 136 -8.53 3.16 -10.00
C ALA A 136 -9.77 3.67 -10.74
N LEU A 137 -9.63 4.32 -11.88
CA LEU A 137 -10.73 4.97 -12.60
C LEU A 137 -11.53 3.97 -13.46
N ASP A 138 -10.84 3.06 -14.14
CA ASP A 138 -11.43 2.17 -15.15
C ASP A 138 -11.41 0.69 -14.76
N GLY A 139 -10.75 0.32 -13.65
CA GLY A 139 -10.60 -1.08 -13.24
C GLY A 139 -9.68 -1.89 -14.15
N THR A 140 -8.87 -1.21 -14.98
CA THR A 140 -7.97 -1.86 -15.93
C THR A 140 -6.51 -1.60 -15.56
N ALA A 141 -5.67 -2.62 -15.69
CA ALA A 141 -4.22 -2.51 -15.45
C ALA A 141 -3.49 -1.59 -16.48
N GLY A 142 -4.24 -0.93 -17.38
CA GLY A 142 -3.73 -0.19 -18.52
C GLY A 142 -3.14 -1.09 -19.61
N ALA A 143 -3.16 -0.61 -20.85
CA ALA A 143 -2.36 -1.18 -21.93
C ALA A 143 -0.91 -0.74 -21.71
N PHE A 144 -0.09 -1.61 -21.13
CA PHE A 144 1.36 -1.44 -21.23
C PHE A 144 1.81 -2.15 -22.49
N ASP A 145 2.69 -1.51 -23.25
CA ASP A 145 3.23 -2.09 -24.46
C ASP A 145 4.10 -3.32 -24.10
N SER A 146 3.46 -4.49 -24.08
CA SER A 146 4.11 -5.78 -23.86
C SER A 146 5.11 -6.14 -24.97
N SER A 147 5.11 -5.40 -26.10
CA SER A 147 6.08 -5.58 -27.18
C SER A 147 7.42 -4.93 -26.88
N GLN A 148 7.51 -4.04 -25.87
CA GLN A 148 8.80 -3.59 -25.39
C GLN A 148 9.45 -4.70 -24.55
N PRO A 149 10.59 -5.27 -24.98
CA PRO A 149 11.28 -6.26 -24.19
C PRO A 149 11.59 -5.65 -22.83
N VAL A 150 11.21 -6.36 -21.76
CA VAL A 150 11.53 -5.95 -20.39
C VAL A 150 13.02 -6.13 -20.21
N ALA A 151 13.79 -5.13 -20.63
CA ALA A 151 15.23 -5.16 -20.58
C ALA A 151 15.72 -4.79 -19.17
N LEU A 152 15.15 -5.40 -18.12
CA LEU A 152 15.67 -5.31 -16.74
C LEU A 152 17.16 -5.64 -16.70
N GLU A 153 17.58 -6.60 -17.53
CA GLU A 153 18.97 -7.04 -17.67
C GLU A 153 19.86 -6.03 -18.39
N GLN A 154 19.31 -5.26 -19.34
CA GLN A 154 20.06 -4.17 -20.01
C GLN A 154 20.02 -2.88 -19.19
N ALA A 155 19.02 -2.74 -18.32
CA ALA A 155 18.83 -1.56 -17.51
C ALA A 155 19.95 -1.36 -16.48
N LEU A 156 20.70 -2.40 -16.07
CA LEU A 156 21.79 -2.20 -15.12
C LEU A 156 22.94 -3.24 -15.16
N PRO A 157 24.19 -2.76 -15.20
CA PRO A 157 25.20 -3.19 -14.25
C PRO A 157 24.82 -2.66 -12.85
N LEU A 158 24.11 -3.45 -12.05
CA LEU A 158 23.64 -3.05 -10.71
C LEU A 158 24.83 -2.82 -9.77
N ARG A 159 25.29 -1.57 -9.68
CA ARG A 159 26.00 -1.10 -8.50
C ARG A 159 24.95 -0.62 -7.50
N PHE A 160 24.74 -1.40 -6.44
CA PHE A 160 23.83 -1.08 -5.33
C PHE A 160 24.32 0.08 -4.44
N ASP A 161 25.33 0.83 -4.90
CA ASP A 161 25.85 2.01 -4.21
C ASP A 161 24.98 3.26 -4.45
N ARG A 162 23.96 3.21 -5.33
CA ARG A 162 23.09 4.34 -5.65
C ARG A 162 21.59 4.02 -5.47
N LEU A 163 21.01 4.49 -4.37
CA LEU A 163 19.58 4.35 -4.06
C LEU A 163 18.64 4.88 -5.17
N ASP A 164 19.04 5.93 -5.90
CA ASP A 164 18.18 6.53 -6.93
C ASP A 164 17.98 5.63 -8.16
N ALA A 165 19.00 4.83 -8.52
CA ALA A 165 18.86 3.85 -9.59
C ALA A 165 17.81 2.79 -9.20
N LEU A 166 17.83 2.34 -7.94
CA LEU A 166 16.89 1.37 -7.43
C LEU A 166 15.44 1.90 -7.41
N LYS A 167 15.24 3.19 -7.09
CA LYS A 167 13.92 3.84 -7.18
C LYS A 167 13.35 3.78 -8.61
N GLY A 168 14.19 4.03 -9.62
CA GLY A 168 13.77 3.96 -11.02
C GLY A 168 13.29 2.56 -11.40
N VAL A 169 14.04 1.53 -11.00
CA VAL A 169 13.67 0.13 -11.27
C VAL A 169 12.40 -0.27 -10.52
N LEU A 170 12.27 0.11 -9.25
CA LEU A 170 11.07 -0.14 -8.46
C LEU A 170 9.83 0.46 -9.12
N CYS A 171 9.89 1.73 -9.53
CA CYS A 171 8.78 2.38 -10.24
C CYS A 171 8.41 1.64 -11.53
N PHE A 172 9.41 1.14 -12.27
CA PHE A 172 9.18 0.35 -13.47
C PHE A 172 8.46 -0.96 -13.15
N ILE A 173 8.90 -1.71 -12.13
CA ILE A 173 8.23 -2.96 -11.71
C ILE A 173 6.80 -2.68 -11.27
N GLU A 174 6.56 -1.63 -10.48
CA GLU A 174 5.22 -1.27 -10.02
C GLU A 174 4.30 -0.90 -11.17
N GLN A 175 4.76 -0.07 -12.12
CA GLN A 175 3.98 0.28 -13.32
C GLN A 175 3.73 -0.93 -14.20
N TRP A 176 4.76 -1.73 -14.46
CA TRP A 176 4.65 -2.91 -15.31
C TRP A 176 3.78 -3.98 -14.65
N SER A 177 3.92 -4.24 -13.36
CA SER A 177 3.05 -5.21 -12.68
C SER A 177 1.64 -4.66 -12.43
N ALA A 178 1.38 -3.38 -12.74
CA ALA A 178 0.19 -2.65 -12.28
C ALA A 178 -0.03 -2.88 -10.77
N PHE A 179 1.06 -2.75 -10.00
CA PHE A 179 1.15 -3.04 -8.57
C PHE A 179 0.62 -4.44 -8.24
N GLY A 180 1.15 -5.45 -8.93
CA GLY A 180 0.82 -6.86 -8.74
C GLY A 180 -0.45 -7.37 -9.45
N ALA A 181 -1.28 -6.49 -10.02
CA ALA A 181 -2.48 -6.90 -10.75
C ALA A 181 -2.19 -7.63 -12.07
N ARG A 182 -1.01 -7.40 -12.67
CA ARG A 182 -0.53 -8.05 -13.89
C ARG A 182 0.63 -9.00 -13.58
N ALA A 183 0.51 -10.24 -14.03
CA ALA A 183 1.55 -11.26 -13.88
C ALA A 183 2.80 -10.89 -14.69
N TRP A 184 3.97 -11.01 -14.06
CA TRP A 184 5.26 -10.82 -14.70
C TRP A 184 5.53 -11.89 -15.77
N PRO A 185 6.12 -11.57 -16.93
CA PRO A 185 6.13 -12.46 -18.09
C PRO A 185 7.32 -13.44 -18.09
N THR A 186 8.35 -13.20 -17.26
CA THR A 186 9.61 -13.96 -17.26
C THR A 186 9.99 -14.45 -15.87
N ASP A 187 10.72 -15.56 -15.79
CA ASP A 187 11.36 -15.95 -14.53
C ASP A 187 12.50 -14.97 -14.23
N SER A 188 12.25 -14.04 -13.31
CA SER A 188 13.19 -12.99 -12.91
C SER A 188 13.81 -13.28 -11.54
N LEU A 189 13.94 -14.56 -11.16
CA LEU A 189 14.39 -15.00 -9.83
C LEU A 189 15.70 -14.35 -9.37
N HIS A 190 16.68 -14.20 -10.26
CA HIS A 190 17.95 -13.54 -9.90
C HIS A 190 17.72 -12.10 -9.46
N PHE A 191 16.86 -11.39 -10.19
CA PHE A 191 16.55 -9.99 -9.92
C PHE A 191 15.69 -9.83 -8.66
N ALA A 192 14.72 -10.73 -8.44
CA ALA A 192 13.95 -10.79 -7.19
C ALA A 192 14.87 -10.93 -5.96
N ARG A 193 15.86 -11.83 -5.99
CA ARG A 193 16.84 -12.00 -4.89
C ARG A 193 17.67 -10.74 -4.61
N LEU A 194 18.03 -10.00 -5.66
CA LEU A 194 18.75 -8.74 -5.49
C LEU A 194 17.89 -7.68 -4.80
N LEU A 195 16.61 -7.59 -5.17
CA LEU A 195 15.67 -6.68 -4.51
C LEU A 195 15.40 -7.08 -3.05
N GLU A 196 15.41 -8.36 -2.71
CA GLU A 196 15.32 -8.81 -1.32
C GLU A 196 16.49 -8.29 -0.48
N GLY A 197 17.72 -8.42 -0.99
CA GLY A 197 18.90 -7.87 -0.33
C GLY A 197 18.79 -6.36 -0.10
N ALA A 198 18.29 -5.63 -1.09
CA ALA A 198 18.04 -4.19 -0.98
C ALA A 198 16.90 -3.86 -0.02
N ALA A 199 15.83 -4.65 0.02
CA ALA A 199 14.73 -4.50 0.96
C ALA A 199 15.23 -4.65 2.41
N VAL A 200 16.01 -5.70 2.69
CA VAL A 200 16.60 -5.91 4.02
C VAL A 200 17.53 -4.75 4.39
N ALA A 201 18.39 -4.30 3.47
CA ALA A 201 19.31 -3.19 3.74
C ALA A 201 18.56 -1.87 4.05
N THR A 202 17.49 -1.57 3.30
CA THR A 202 16.68 -0.35 3.47
C THR A 202 15.85 -0.39 4.75
N LEU A 203 15.24 -1.53 5.09
CA LEU A 203 14.54 -1.72 6.37
C LEU A 203 15.48 -1.55 7.56
N ARG A 204 16.71 -2.11 7.51
CA ARG A 204 17.72 -1.90 8.55
C ARG A 204 18.19 -0.45 8.65
N GLY A 205 18.18 0.28 7.52
CA GLY A 205 18.43 1.72 7.48
C GLY A 205 17.24 2.58 7.89
N TYR A 206 16.14 1.99 8.35
CA TYR A 206 14.89 2.68 8.72
C TYR A 206 14.21 3.46 7.56
N GLU A 207 14.55 3.14 6.31
CA GLU A 207 13.86 3.64 5.11
C GLU A 207 12.60 2.79 4.85
N LEU A 208 11.72 2.71 5.86
CA LEU A 208 10.67 1.70 5.95
C LEU A 208 9.74 1.65 4.71
N PRO A 209 9.15 2.77 4.24
CA PRO A 209 8.27 2.74 3.08
C PRO A 209 8.97 2.22 1.81
N PHE A 210 10.25 2.54 1.64
CA PHE A 210 11.02 2.09 0.48
C PHE A 210 11.32 0.58 0.56
N GLY A 211 11.73 0.08 1.72
CA GLY A 211 11.92 -1.35 1.95
C GLY A 211 10.63 -2.17 1.73
N MET A 212 9.49 -1.67 2.20
CA MET A 212 8.18 -2.29 2.01
C MET A 212 7.76 -2.39 0.54
N ARG A 213 8.02 -1.33 -0.25
CA ARG A 213 7.80 -1.36 -1.70
C ARG A 213 8.71 -2.37 -2.40
N LEU A 214 9.98 -2.47 -1.97
CA LEU A 214 10.90 -3.48 -2.51
C LEU A 214 10.43 -4.90 -2.22
N LEU A 215 9.93 -5.19 -1.01
CA LEU A 215 9.36 -6.50 -0.68
C LEU A 215 8.15 -6.86 -1.59
N ARG A 216 7.26 -5.91 -1.85
CA ARG A 216 6.14 -6.14 -2.79
C ARG A 216 6.64 -6.32 -4.22
N ALA A 217 7.65 -5.57 -4.65
CA ALA A 217 8.25 -5.74 -5.97
C ALA A 217 8.88 -7.14 -6.15
N VAL A 218 9.56 -7.67 -5.12
CA VAL A 218 10.00 -9.08 -5.10
C VAL A 218 8.81 -10.00 -5.34
N ARG A 219 7.70 -9.80 -4.62
CA ARG A 219 6.47 -10.60 -4.76
C ARG A 219 5.85 -10.52 -6.16
N TYR A 220 5.96 -9.38 -6.82
CA TYR A 220 5.45 -9.19 -8.18
C TYR A 220 6.29 -9.93 -9.23
N LEU A 221 7.59 -10.06 -8.98
CA LEU A 221 8.54 -10.73 -9.87
C LEU A 221 8.59 -12.25 -9.65
N ASP A 222 8.47 -12.68 -8.40
CA ASP A 222 8.53 -14.09 -8.00
C ASP A 222 7.40 -14.44 -7.02
N LYS A 223 6.64 -15.48 -7.39
CA LYS A 223 5.56 -16.03 -6.56
C LYS A 223 6.07 -17.02 -5.51
N GLY A 224 7.34 -17.39 -5.58
CA GLY A 224 8.00 -18.25 -4.62
C GLY A 224 8.11 -17.65 -3.23
N HIS A 225 8.50 -18.50 -2.30
CA HIS A 225 8.86 -18.13 -0.94
C HIS A 225 10.38 -17.97 -0.83
N SER A 226 10.83 -17.03 -0.03
CA SER A 226 12.25 -16.82 0.24
C SER A 226 12.50 -16.43 1.69
N ALA A 227 13.72 -16.65 2.16
CA ALA A 227 14.14 -16.23 3.49
C ALA A 227 14.09 -14.71 3.65
N GLY A 228 14.36 -13.94 2.57
CA GLY A 228 14.29 -12.49 2.57
C GLY A 228 12.86 -11.97 2.77
N LEU A 229 11.89 -12.54 2.06
CA LEU A 229 10.47 -12.21 2.23
C LEU A 229 9.96 -12.58 3.63
N ALA A 230 10.30 -13.77 4.12
CA ALA A 230 9.91 -14.21 5.46
C ALA A 230 10.50 -13.30 6.56
N ALA A 231 11.78 -12.94 6.45
CA ALA A 231 12.43 -12.02 7.38
C ALA A 231 11.84 -10.60 7.31
N GLY A 232 11.51 -10.12 6.10
CA GLY A 232 10.85 -8.83 5.91
C GLY A 232 9.44 -8.80 6.51
N PHE A 233 8.66 -9.86 6.31
CA PHE A 233 7.34 -9.99 6.92
C PHE A 233 7.41 -10.01 8.45
N GLU A 234 8.31 -10.82 9.02
CA GLU A 234 8.49 -10.88 10.47
C GLU A 234 8.99 -9.55 11.05
N PHE A 235 9.88 -8.85 10.35
CA PHE A 235 10.30 -7.51 10.73
C PHE A 235 9.10 -6.55 10.80
N LEU A 236 8.23 -6.54 9.80
CA LEU A 236 7.03 -5.69 9.80
C LEU A 236 6.10 -6.05 10.96
N ARG A 237 5.87 -7.35 11.21
CA ARG A 237 5.07 -7.82 12.35
C ARG A 237 5.62 -7.32 13.69
N LEU A 238 6.93 -7.33 13.87
CA LEU A 238 7.60 -6.84 15.09
C LEU A 238 7.69 -5.31 15.15
N SER A 239 7.45 -4.60 14.04
CA SER A 239 7.49 -3.13 13.96
C SER A 239 6.15 -2.47 14.28
N GLN A 240 5.09 -3.24 14.55
CA GLN A 240 3.83 -2.71 15.06
C GLN A 240 3.97 -2.37 16.54
N GLY A 241 3.70 -1.11 16.90
CA GLY A 241 3.72 -0.65 18.29
C GLY A 241 2.55 -1.22 19.11
N GLU A 242 2.64 -1.08 20.43
CA GLU A 242 1.57 -1.51 21.35
C GLU A 242 0.25 -0.77 21.13
N ASP A 243 0.32 0.45 20.61
CA ASP A 243 -0.85 1.27 20.28
C ASP A 243 -1.45 0.93 18.89
N GLY A 244 -0.83 0.03 18.12
CA GLY A 244 -1.34 -0.46 16.83
C GLY A 244 -0.78 0.21 15.57
N GLY A 245 -0.16 1.39 15.68
CA GLY A 245 0.50 2.04 14.55
C GLY A 245 1.89 1.46 14.26
N PHE A 246 2.42 1.68 13.06
CA PHE A 246 3.74 1.16 12.66
C PHE A 246 4.86 2.19 12.69
N GLY A 247 6.06 1.68 12.97
CA GLY A 247 7.31 2.43 12.94
C GLY A 247 7.70 2.98 14.31
N ASP A 248 8.97 2.80 14.66
CA ASP A 248 9.61 3.43 15.82
C ASP A 248 10.31 4.70 15.33
N TYR A 249 9.68 5.84 15.60
CA TYR A 249 10.21 7.15 15.24
C TYR A 249 10.65 7.94 16.46
N ASP A 250 10.80 7.33 17.63
CA ASP A 250 11.08 8.05 18.88
C ASP A 250 12.32 8.91 18.78
N ALA A 251 13.41 8.38 18.19
CA ALA A 251 14.63 9.13 17.96
C ALA A 251 14.47 10.29 16.95
N VAL A 252 13.63 10.11 15.92
CA VAL A 252 13.35 11.13 14.90
C VAL A 252 12.46 12.23 15.49
N ILE A 253 11.41 11.84 16.22
CA ILE A 253 10.49 12.73 16.93
C ILE A 253 11.25 13.53 17.98
N ALA A 254 12.10 12.89 18.79
CA ALA A 254 12.94 13.59 19.78
C ALA A 254 13.85 14.64 19.11
N ARG A 255 14.44 14.31 17.95
CA ARG A 255 15.24 15.26 17.17
C ARG A 255 14.40 16.40 16.60
N MET A 256 13.19 16.13 16.12
CA MET A 256 12.27 17.15 15.59
C MET A 256 11.76 18.08 16.70
N ALA A 257 11.39 17.52 17.86
CA ALA A 257 10.92 18.27 19.02
C ALA A 257 11.98 19.24 19.55
N ALA A 258 13.27 18.89 19.42
CA ALA A 258 14.37 19.78 19.77
C ALA A 258 14.54 20.98 18.81
N GLN A 259 14.02 20.89 17.58
CA GLN A 259 14.12 21.93 16.55
C GLN A 259 12.86 22.79 16.46
N THR A 260 11.70 22.15 16.53
CA THR A 260 10.39 22.80 16.50
C THR A 260 9.46 22.04 17.45
N PRO A 261 9.07 22.63 18.59
CA PRO A 261 8.09 22.04 19.50
C PRO A 261 6.71 21.99 18.82
N SER A 262 6.47 20.97 18.01
CA SER A 262 5.15 20.60 17.53
C SER A 262 4.66 19.44 18.40
N GLN A 263 3.45 19.56 18.93
CA GLN A 263 2.87 18.57 19.85
C GLN A 263 2.43 17.26 19.15
N ASP A 264 2.40 17.21 17.82
CA ASP A 264 1.85 16.06 17.06
C ASP A 264 2.67 15.71 15.80
N ALA A 265 4.00 15.63 15.92
CA ALA A 265 4.86 15.28 14.78
C ALA A 265 4.84 13.78 14.42
N ASP A 266 4.37 12.91 15.30
CA ASP A 266 4.37 11.45 15.13
C ASP A 266 3.29 10.95 14.16
N LEU A 267 2.05 11.44 14.26
CA LEU A 267 0.94 10.96 13.43
C LEU A 267 1.22 11.14 11.92
N PRO A 268 1.68 12.32 11.44
CA PRO A 268 2.06 12.49 10.04
C PRO A 268 3.18 11.55 9.56
N LEU A 269 4.06 11.09 10.46
CA LEU A 269 5.13 10.14 10.13
C LEU A 269 4.62 8.70 10.09
N ARG A 270 3.74 8.33 11.02
CA ARG A 270 3.29 6.94 11.22
C ARG A 270 2.17 6.53 10.26
N LEU A 271 1.31 7.46 9.82
CA LEU A 271 0.24 7.16 8.87
C LEU A 271 0.74 6.52 7.56
N PRO A 272 1.66 7.15 6.79
CA PRO A 272 2.14 6.55 5.54
C PRO A 272 2.86 5.21 5.78
N VAL A 273 3.56 5.06 6.90
CA VAL A 273 4.29 3.83 7.25
C VAL A 273 3.31 2.70 7.57
N THR A 274 2.26 2.99 8.34
CA THR A 274 1.19 2.06 8.69
C THR A 274 0.45 1.58 7.44
N LEU A 275 0.09 2.50 6.54
CA LEU A 275 -0.54 2.16 5.26
C LEU A 275 0.35 1.20 4.43
N GLN A 276 1.64 1.52 4.31
CA GLN A 276 2.59 0.69 3.57
C GLN A 276 2.81 -0.68 4.22
N ALA A 277 2.82 -0.75 5.56
CA ALA A 277 3.05 -1.98 6.30
C ALA A 277 1.88 -2.94 6.15
N LEU A 278 0.65 -2.46 6.37
CA LEU A 278 -0.56 -3.27 6.19
C LEU A 278 -0.69 -3.78 4.75
N TRP A 279 -0.41 -2.93 3.76
CA TRP A 279 -0.39 -3.35 2.36
C TRP A 279 0.66 -4.45 2.11
N THR A 280 1.92 -4.23 2.50
CA THR A 280 2.98 -5.23 2.29
C THR A 280 2.67 -6.53 3.02
N MET A 281 2.27 -6.47 4.28
CA MET A 281 1.93 -7.67 5.05
C MET A 281 0.82 -8.46 4.35
N ALA A 282 -0.23 -7.78 3.85
CA ALA A 282 -1.35 -8.46 3.22
C ALA A 282 -0.95 -9.21 1.94
N GLU A 283 -0.10 -8.61 1.11
CA GLU A 283 0.36 -9.24 -0.14
C GLU A 283 1.43 -10.32 0.07
N LEU A 284 2.23 -10.21 1.12
CA LEU A 284 3.21 -11.24 1.49
C LEU A 284 2.55 -12.46 2.13
N GLU A 285 1.61 -12.26 3.06
CA GLU A 285 0.94 -13.36 3.78
C GLU A 285 -0.09 -14.08 2.89
N ARG A 286 -0.77 -13.35 1.99
CA ARG A 286 -1.76 -13.92 1.09
C ARG A 286 -1.41 -13.61 -0.36
N PRO A 287 -0.76 -14.54 -1.08
CA PRO A 287 -0.40 -14.40 -2.50
C PRO A 287 -1.52 -13.97 -3.46
N ALA A 288 -2.77 -14.30 -3.16
CA ALA A 288 -3.95 -13.95 -3.96
C ALA A 288 -4.57 -12.59 -3.58
N PHE A 289 -4.07 -11.95 -2.52
CA PHE A 289 -4.47 -10.62 -2.13
C PHE A 289 -3.69 -9.61 -2.96
N HIS A 290 -4.41 -8.73 -3.64
CA HIS A 290 -3.85 -7.59 -4.36
C HIS A 290 -4.66 -6.36 -3.96
N LEU A 291 -3.99 -5.38 -3.35
CA LEU A 291 -4.72 -4.25 -2.72
C LEU A 291 -5.52 -3.46 -3.76
N LEU A 292 -4.89 -3.10 -4.89
CA LEU A 292 -5.55 -2.29 -5.92
C LEU A 292 -6.74 -3.03 -6.56
N GLY A 293 -6.57 -4.33 -6.82
CA GLY A 293 -7.66 -5.16 -7.37
C GLY A 293 -8.87 -5.24 -6.44
N ARG A 294 -8.63 -5.27 -5.12
CA ARG A 294 -9.70 -5.24 -4.12
C ARG A 294 -10.30 -3.85 -3.90
N ALA A 295 -9.48 -2.81 -3.92
CA ALA A 295 -9.93 -1.45 -3.65
C ALA A 295 -10.78 -0.88 -4.80
N PHE A 296 -10.42 -1.18 -6.05
CA PHE A 296 -11.00 -0.53 -7.24
C PHE A 296 -11.84 -1.47 -8.11
N GLY A 297 -11.77 -2.77 -7.87
CA GLY A 297 -12.51 -3.76 -8.65
C GLY A 297 -12.11 -3.81 -10.12
N SER A 298 -12.88 -4.54 -10.92
CA SER A 298 -12.71 -4.61 -12.39
C SER A 298 -13.43 -3.49 -13.14
N THR A 299 -14.26 -2.70 -12.44
CA THR A 299 -15.07 -1.63 -13.01
C THR A 299 -14.49 -0.24 -12.75
N GLY A 300 -13.59 -0.11 -11.77
CA GLY A 300 -13.06 1.18 -11.34
C GLY A 300 -14.09 2.01 -10.55
N LEU A 301 -13.60 3.05 -9.89
CA LEU A 301 -14.36 3.91 -9.00
C LEU A 301 -15.43 4.73 -9.74
N LEU A 302 -15.18 5.13 -10.98
CA LEU A 302 -16.12 5.96 -11.75
C LEU A 302 -17.37 5.20 -12.19
N ARG A 303 -17.26 3.90 -12.44
CA ARG A 303 -18.42 3.07 -12.82
C ARG A 303 -19.18 2.56 -11.61
N GLU A 304 -18.49 2.31 -10.51
CA GLU A 304 -19.11 1.94 -9.23
C GLU A 304 -19.88 3.10 -8.59
N GLY A 305 -19.43 4.35 -8.80
CA GLY A 305 -20.12 5.56 -8.35
C GLY A 305 -21.28 6.01 -9.24
N GLY A 306 -21.65 5.23 -10.27
CA GLY A 306 -22.73 5.57 -11.20
C GLY A 306 -24.08 5.65 -10.50
N ARG A 307 -24.41 6.80 -9.91
CA ARG A 307 -25.80 7.19 -9.67
C ARG A 307 -26.51 7.19 -11.04
N PRO A 308 -27.54 6.36 -11.24
CA PRO A 308 -28.29 6.35 -12.49
C PRO A 308 -29.04 7.68 -12.62
N GLY A 309 -28.51 8.60 -13.42
CA GLY A 309 -29.21 9.82 -13.85
C GLY A 309 -28.85 11.09 -13.07
N CYS A 310 -27.87 11.81 -13.61
CA CYS A 310 -27.90 13.28 -13.70
C CYS A 310 -27.73 13.62 -15.18
#